data_AF-A0A4R4Y1F8-F1
#
_entry.id   AF-A0A4R4Y1F8-F1
#
_cell.length_a   1.000
_cell.length_b   1.000
_cell.length_c   1.000
_cell.angle_alpha   90.00
_cell.angle_beta   90.00
_cell.angle_gamma   90.00
#
_symmetry.space_group_name_H-M   'P 1'
#
loop_
_entity.id
_entity.type
_entity.pdbx_description
1 polymer ?
#
loop_
_entity_poly.entity_id
_entity_poly.type
_entity_poly.pdbx_seq_one_letter_code
_entity_poly.pdbx_strand_id
1 'polypeptide(L)'
;MVAGGIEQLLADAHASGDKKLERAAAKASTAIDALVALYEPWLAEKKEAEERAAKLAEVEARAEQLRAQLEAAQAEVAALTGKPTRKSNAPSMDRERSQAIRAWAAREGIKVHPRGRIPGEVVERYDAVHPGAPDGA
;
A
#
# COMPACT_ATOMS: atom_id res chain seq x y z
N MET A 1 -5.68 -21.75 40.41
CA MET A 1 -6.64 -21.52 41.51
C MET A 1 -7.41 -22.79 41.92
N VAL A 2 -7.70 -23.71 40.99
CA VAL A 2 -8.45 -24.96 41.29
C VAL A 2 -7.63 -26.01 42.04
N ALA A 3 -6.34 -26.20 41.71
CA ALA A 3 -5.48 -27.23 42.32
C ALA A 3 -5.38 -27.11 43.85
N GLY A 4 -5.17 -25.91 44.40
CA GLY A 4 -5.06 -25.71 45.85
C GLY A 4 -6.37 -25.96 46.62
N GLY A 5 -7.53 -25.85 45.96
CA GLY A 5 -8.82 -26.15 46.57
C GLY A 5 -9.08 -27.65 46.73
N ILE A 6 -8.63 -28.46 45.76
CA ILE A 6 -8.76 -29.92 45.81
C ILE A 6 -7.84 -30.50 46.89
N GLU A 7 -6.60 -30.02 46.97
CA GLU A 7 -5.64 -30.44 48.00
C GLU A 7 -6.15 -30.12 49.41
N GLN A 8 -6.72 -28.93 49.62
CA GLN A 8 -7.32 -28.56 50.89
C GLN A 8 -8.54 -29.44 51.23
N LEU A 9 -9.42 -29.72 50.26
CA LEU A 9 -10.58 -30.61 50.44
C LEU A 9 -10.16 -32.04 50.86
N LEU A 10 -9.11 -32.58 50.24
CA LEU A 10 -8.57 -33.88 50.59
C LEU A 10 -7.91 -33.88 51.98
N ALA A 11 -7.17 -32.82 52.32
CA ALA A 11 -6.56 -32.65 53.63
C ALA A 11 -7.61 -32.55 54.75
N ASP A 12 -8.66 -31.75 54.54
CA ASP A 12 -9.77 -31.59 55.50
C ASP A 12 -10.55 -32.90 55.67
N ALA A 13 -10.80 -33.63 54.57
CA ALA A 13 -11.45 -34.93 54.62
C ALA A 13 -10.61 -35.97 55.39
N HIS A 14 -9.28 -35.95 55.23
CA HIS A 14 -8.38 -36.82 55.98
C HIS A 14 -8.34 -36.47 57.47
N ALA A 15 -8.27 -35.17 57.79
CA ALA A 15 -8.29 -34.67 59.17
C ALA A 15 -9.58 -35.03 59.92
N SER A 16 -10.70 -35.23 59.20
CA SER A 16 -11.97 -35.63 59.79
C SER A 16 -11.99 -37.06 60.36
N GLY A 17 -11.09 -37.95 59.89
CA GLY A 17 -11.05 -39.36 60.27
C GLY A 17 -12.24 -40.23 59.78
N ASP A 18 -13.25 -39.63 59.14
CA ASP A 18 -14.42 -40.35 58.60
C ASP A 18 -14.10 -40.95 57.23
N LYS A 19 -14.05 -42.29 57.18
CA LYS A 19 -13.78 -43.06 55.95
C LYS A 19 -14.80 -42.83 54.83
N LYS A 20 -16.03 -42.41 55.13
CA LYS A 20 -17.00 -42.06 54.10
C LYS A 20 -16.67 -40.72 53.45
N LEU A 21 -16.26 -39.73 54.25
CA LEU A 21 -15.86 -38.40 53.78
C LEU A 21 -14.56 -38.46 52.97
N GLU A 22 -13.55 -39.22 53.44
CA GLU A 22 -12.31 -39.45 52.70
C GLU A 22 -12.58 -40.04 51.30
N ARG A 23 -13.44 -41.06 51.22
CA ARG A 23 -13.82 -41.70 49.94
C ARG A 23 -14.61 -40.76 49.04
N ALA A 24 -15.47 -39.91 49.61
CA ALA A 24 -16.24 -38.94 48.84
C ALA A 24 -15.34 -37.84 48.26
N ALA A 25 -14.41 -37.31 49.06
CA ALA A 25 -13.43 -36.33 48.62
C ALA A 25 -12.50 -36.89 47.54
N ALA A 26 -12.03 -38.14 47.69
CA ALA A 26 -11.23 -38.81 46.67
C ALA A 26 -11.99 -38.95 45.33
N LYS A 27 -13.27 -39.37 45.37
CA LYS A 27 -14.11 -39.45 44.17
C LYS A 27 -14.32 -38.09 43.52
N ALA A 28 -14.53 -37.04 44.32
CA ALA A 28 -14.67 -35.68 43.82
C ALA A 28 -13.38 -35.20 43.14
N SER A 29 -12.21 -35.44 43.74
CA SER A 29 -10.91 -35.15 43.12
C SER A 29 -10.80 -35.84 41.76
N THR A 30 -11.02 -37.15 41.69
CA THR A 30 -10.92 -37.90 40.42
C THR A 30 -11.88 -37.38 39.35
N ALA A 31 -13.09 -36.99 39.73
CA ALA A 31 -14.05 -36.40 38.80
C ALA A 31 -13.58 -35.02 38.29
N ILE A 32 -13.00 -34.20 39.16
CA ILE A 32 -12.44 -32.90 38.77
C ILE A 32 -11.20 -33.09 37.89
N ASP A 33 -10.31 -34.02 38.23
CA ASP A 33 -9.13 -34.35 37.43
C ASP A 33 -9.51 -34.80 36.03
N ALA A 34 -10.57 -35.61 35.91
CA ALA A 34 -11.11 -36.01 34.60
C ALA A 34 -11.64 -34.81 33.79
N LEU A 35 -12.30 -33.86 34.44
CA LEU A 35 -12.77 -32.64 33.77
C LEU A 35 -11.62 -31.73 33.35
N VAL A 36 -10.61 -31.56 34.20
CA VAL A 36 -9.40 -30.80 33.88
C VAL A 36 -8.66 -31.43 32.70
N ALA A 37 -8.51 -32.75 32.70
CA ALA A 37 -7.87 -33.48 31.59
C ALA A 37 -8.60 -33.30 30.25
N LEU A 38 -9.92 -33.09 30.26
CA LEU A 38 -10.69 -32.77 29.05
C LEU A 38 -10.58 -31.29 28.63
N TYR A 39 -10.37 -30.40 29.60
CA TYR A 39 -10.32 -28.96 29.38
C TYR A 39 -8.94 -28.46 28.94
N GLU A 40 -7.86 -29.02 29.48
CA GLU A 40 -6.48 -28.64 29.15
C GLU A 40 -6.15 -28.71 27.64
N PRO A 41 -6.56 -29.77 26.90
CA PRO A 41 -6.36 -29.80 25.45
C PRO A 41 -7.07 -28.66 24.72
N TRP A 42 -8.29 -28.33 25.15
CA TRP A 42 -9.06 -27.23 24.56
C TRP A 42 -8.41 -25.87 24.85
N LEU A 43 -7.88 -25.66 26.06
CA LEU A 43 -7.11 -24.46 26.39
C LEU A 43 -5.83 -24.35 25.56
N ALA A 44 -5.10 -25.46 25.40
CA ALA A 44 -3.89 -25.50 24.59
C ALA A 44 -4.20 -25.16 23.13
N GLU A 45 -5.27 -25.73 22.56
CA GLU A 45 -5.75 -25.41 21.21
C GLU A 45 -6.07 -23.91 21.07
N LYS A 46 -6.74 -23.31 22.06
CA LYS A 46 -7.03 -21.88 22.07
C LYS A 46 -5.76 -21.03 22.07
N LYS A 47 -4.80 -21.35 22.91
CA LYS A 47 -3.52 -20.64 22.96
C LYS A 47 -2.74 -20.77 21.66
N GLU A 48 -2.67 -21.98 21.09
CA GLU A 48 -2.03 -22.18 19.79
C GLU A 48 -2.73 -21.39 18.69
N ALA A 49 -4.05 -21.28 18.70
CA ALA A 49 -4.80 -20.46 17.74
C ALA A 49 -4.46 -18.97 17.87
N GLU A 50 -4.34 -18.46 19.10
CA GLU A 50 -3.89 -17.08 19.35
C GLU A 50 -2.46 -16.85 18.88
N GLU A 51 -1.54 -17.78 19.14
CA GLU A 51 -0.16 -17.70 18.66
C GLU A 51 -0.08 -17.78 17.13
N ARG A 52 -0.91 -18.61 16.50
CA ARG A 52 -1.03 -18.68 15.02
C ARG A 52 -1.57 -17.36 14.47
N ALA A 53 -2.57 -16.76 15.10
CA ALA A 53 -3.11 -15.46 14.69
C ALA A 53 -2.05 -14.35 14.84
N ALA A 54 -1.29 -14.34 15.92
CA ALA A 54 -0.19 -13.40 16.12
C ALA A 54 0.89 -13.54 15.03
N LYS A 55 1.29 -14.78 14.70
CA LYS A 55 2.23 -15.04 13.60
C LYS A 55 1.70 -14.58 12.25
N LEU A 56 0.41 -14.78 11.97
CA LEU A 56 -0.21 -14.28 10.74
C LEU A 56 -0.16 -12.75 10.68
N ALA A 57 -0.47 -12.07 11.77
CA ALA A 57 -0.40 -10.61 11.85
C ALA A 57 1.04 -10.08 11.60
N GLU A 58 2.06 -10.75 12.15
CA GLU A 58 3.46 -10.41 11.88
C GLU A 58 3.84 -10.59 10.39
N VAL A 59 3.38 -11.68 9.78
CA VAL A 59 3.61 -11.95 8.34
C VAL A 59 2.92 -10.91 7.47
N GLU A 60 1.68 -10.54 7.81
CA GLU A 60 0.93 -9.50 7.11
C GLU A 60 1.62 -8.14 7.22
N ALA A 61 2.03 -7.73 8.42
CA ALA A 61 2.79 -6.50 8.62
C ALA A 61 4.10 -6.49 7.82
N ARG A 62 4.80 -7.64 7.77
CA ARG A 62 6.00 -7.78 6.95
C ARG A 62 5.71 -7.70 5.45
N ALA A 63 4.61 -8.29 4.99
CA ALA A 63 4.18 -8.21 3.60
C ALA A 63 3.83 -6.77 3.21
N GLU A 64 3.18 -6.00 4.08
CA GLU A 64 2.92 -4.57 3.86
C GLU A 64 4.21 -3.75 3.78
N GLN A 65 5.17 -3.99 4.66
CA GLN A 65 6.49 -3.35 4.59
C GLN A 65 7.20 -3.65 3.26
N LEU A 66 7.17 -4.91 2.80
CA LEU A 66 7.77 -5.29 1.52
C LEU A 66 7.04 -4.66 0.34
N ARG A 67 5.71 -4.59 0.37
CA ARG A 67 4.92 -3.87 -0.65
C ARG A 67 5.31 -2.39 -0.70
N ALA A 68 5.42 -1.72 0.45
CA ALA A 68 5.83 -0.33 0.51
C ALA A 68 7.26 -0.11 -0.05
N GLN A 69 8.18 -1.03 0.24
CA GLN A 69 9.55 -0.99 -0.32
C GLN A 69 9.54 -1.20 -1.84
N LEU A 70 8.71 -2.12 -2.36
CA LEU A 70 8.57 -2.34 -3.79
C LEU A 70 7.99 -1.12 -4.50
N GLU A 71 6.96 -0.49 -3.95
CA GLU A 71 6.40 0.76 -4.49
C GLU A 71 7.45 1.88 -4.52
N ALA A 72 8.23 2.03 -3.44
CA ALA A 72 9.31 3.01 -3.39
C ALA A 72 10.39 2.72 -4.45
N ALA A 73 10.82 1.46 -4.60
CA ALA A 73 11.79 1.06 -5.61
C ALA A 73 11.26 1.26 -7.03
N GLN A 74 9.97 0.95 -7.28
CA GLN A 74 9.33 1.20 -8.58
C GLN A 74 9.28 2.70 -8.90
N ALA A 75 8.96 3.54 -7.92
CA ALA A 75 8.97 4.99 -8.10
C ALA A 75 10.39 5.52 -8.42
N GLU A 76 11.42 4.98 -7.77
CA GLU A 76 12.81 5.34 -8.05
C GLU A 76 13.23 4.92 -9.47
N VAL A 77 12.90 3.69 -9.88
CA VAL A 77 13.14 3.21 -11.24
C VAL A 77 12.37 4.07 -12.26
N ALA A 78 11.12 4.44 -11.98
CA ALA A 78 10.33 5.32 -12.84
C ALA A 78 10.94 6.74 -12.94
N ALA A 79 11.54 7.27 -11.88
CA ALA A 79 12.24 8.55 -11.91
C ALA A 79 13.51 8.50 -12.76
N LEU A 80 14.25 7.38 -12.71
CA LEU A 80 15.47 7.17 -13.49
C LEU A 80 15.19 6.87 -14.97
N THR A 81 14.11 6.15 -15.25
CA THR A 81 13.69 5.76 -16.61
C THR A 81 12.74 6.77 -17.26
N GLY A 82 12.18 7.69 -16.46
CA GLY A 82 11.30 8.76 -16.90
C GLY A 82 11.99 9.66 -17.92
N LYS A 83 11.63 9.48 -19.19
CA LYS A 83 11.95 10.41 -20.28
C LYS A 83 11.64 11.84 -19.80
N PRO A 84 12.57 12.81 -19.88
CA PRO A 84 12.22 14.18 -19.59
C PRO A 84 11.17 14.59 -20.60
N THR A 85 9.91 14.60 -20.17
CA THR A 85 8.86 15.34 -20.85
C THR A 85 9.29 16.78 -20.69
N ARG A 86 10.03 17.27 -21.69
CA ARG A 86 10.26 18.71 -21.86
C ARG A 86 8.88 19.30 -21.78
N LYS A 87 8.61 19.98 -20.67
CA LYS A 87 7.47 20.86 -20.55
C LYS A 87 7.70 21.94 -21.60
N SER A 88 7.23 21.70 -22.82
CA SER A 88 7.27 22.65 -23.90
C SER A 88 6.26 23.72 -23.51
N ASN A 89 6.72 24.68 -22.71
CA ASN A 89 5.96 25.88 -22.36
C ASN A 89 5.72 26.79 -23.58
N ALA A 90 6.18 26.41 -24.77
CA ALA A 90 5.86 27.08 -26.02
C ALA A 90 4.99 26.17 -26.89
N PRO A 91 3.66 26.32 -26.85
CA PRO A 91 2.92 26.04 -28.07
C PRO A 91 1.87 27.09 -28.44
N SER A 92 1.46 28.05 -27.58
CA SER A 92 0.40 29.01 -28.00
C SER A 92 0.93 30.10 -28.93
N MET A 93 1.96 30.82 -28.50
CA MET A 93 2.51 31.96 -29.24
C MET A 93 3.05 31.56 -30.62
N ASP A 94 3.76 30.42 -30.70
CA ASP A 94 4.24 29.87 -31.98
C ASP A 94 3.11 29.44 -32.91
N ARG A 95 1.99 28.95 -32.36
CA ARG A 95 0.80 28.56 -33.15
C ARG A 95 0.06 29.79 -33.70
N GLU A 96 -0.03 30.86 -32.92
CA GLU A 96 -0.65 32.12 -33.33
C GLU A 96 0.18 32.81 -34.42
N ARG A 97 1.50 32.94 -34.22
CA ARG A 97 2.41 33.49 -35.23
C ARG A 97 2.39 32.67 -36.52
N SER A 98 2.40 31.33 -36.41
CA SER A 98 2.32 30.45 -37.58
C SER A 98 1.01 30.62 -38.36
N GLN A 99 -0.11 30.88 -37.68
CA GLN A 99 -1.39 31.13 -38.34
C GLN A 99 -1.39 32.49 -39.08
N ALA A 100 -0.84 33.54 -38.46
CA ALA A 100 -0.71 34.85 -39.07
C ALA A 100 0.15 34.81 -40.35
N ILE A 101 1.30 34.12 -40.30
CA ILE A 101 2.20 33.98 -41.46
C ILE A 101 1.52 33.19 -42.59
N ARG A 102 0.75 32.14 -42.29
CA ARG A 102 -0.01 31.40 -43.32
C ARG A 102 -1.11 32.23 -43.96
N ALA A 103 -1.84 33.02 -43.16
CA ALA A 103 -2.88 33.89 -43.66
C ALA A 103 -2.29 34.97 -44.58
N TRP A 104 -1.15 35.57 -44.20
CA TRP A 104 -0.44 36.51 -45.04
C TRP A 104 0.08 35.84 -46.32
N ALA A 105 0.74 34.68 -46.22
CA ALA A 105 1.24 33.95 -47.38
C ALA A 105 0.13 33.57 -48.37
N ALA A 106 -1.05 33.17 -47.88
CA ALA A 106 -2.21 32.91 -48.73
C ALA A 106 -2.72 34.15 -49.46
N ARG A 107 -2.65 35.33 -48.85
CA ARG A 107 -3.02 36.63 -49.46
C ARG A 107 -2.02 37.07 -50.53
N GLU A 108 -0.73 36.81 -50.30
CA GLU A 108 0.36 37.09 -51.25
C GLU A 108 0.50 36.03 -52.35
N GLY A 109 -0.29 34.96 -52.32
CA GLY A 109 -0.21 33.86 -53.29
C GLY A 109 1.01 32.94 -53.10
N ILE A 110 1.67 32.99 -51.93
CA ILE A 110 2.81 32.14 -51.58
C ILE A 110 2.31 30.76 -51.13
N LYS A 111 2.83 29.70 -51.76
CA LYS A 111 2.42 28.31 -51.48
C LYS A 111 3.02 27.81 -50.15
N VAL A 112 2.18 27.75 -49.11
CA VAL A 112 2.53 27.18 -47.80
C VAL A 112 1.66 25.96 -47.51
N HIS A 113 2.22 24.96 -46.83
CA HIS A 113 1.46 23.76 -46.46
C HIS A 113 0.38 24.10 -45.41
N PRO A 114 -0.84 23.55 -45.51
CA PRO A 114 -1.96 23.89 -44.63
C PRO A 114 -1.75 23.47 -43.17
N ARG A 115 -0.77 22.60 -42.88
CA ARG A 115 -0.38 22.15 -41.55
C ARG A 115 1.15 22.01 -41.45
N GLY A 116 1.69 22.02 -40.24
CA GLY A 116 3.13 21.82 -40.00
C GLY A 116 4.00 23.09 -40.04
N ARG A 117 5.32 22.90 -40.10
CA ARG A 117 6.31 23.98 -40.06
C ARG A 117 6.24 24.83 -41.32
N ILE A 118 6.35 26.15 -41.16
CA ILE A 118 6.38 27.11 -42.27
C ILE A 118 7.81 27.17 -42.84
N PRO A 119 7.99 27.21 -44.16
CA PRO A 119 9.33 27.38 -44.75
C PRO A 119 9.99 28.68 -44.27
N GLY A 120 11.27 28.63 -43.90
CA GLY A 120 12.01 29.78 -43.35
C GLY A 120 11.99 31.01 -44.24
N GLU A 121 12.08 30.82 -45.56
CA GLU A 121 11.99 31.89 -46.55
C GLU A 121 10.67 32.69 -46.47
N VAL A 122 9.56 32.03 -46.12
CA VAL A 122 8.25 32.69 -45.99
C VAL A 122 8.18 33.50 -44.69
N VAL A 123 8.84 33.02 -43.64
CA VAL A 123 8.95 33.72 -42.35
C VAL A 123 9.77 35.00 -42.53
N GLU A 124 10.93 34.91 -43.19
CA GLU A 124 11.80 36.06 -43.47
C GLU A 124 11.09 37.14 -44.29
N ARG A 125 10.33 36.75 -45.32
CA ARG A 125 9.54 37.70 -46.11
C ARG A 125 8.41 38.34 -45.29
N TYR A 126 7.76 37.57 -44.40
CA TYR A 126 6.74 38.10 -43.51
C TYR A 126 7.32 39.15 -42.56
N ASP A 127 8.48 38.88 -41.97
CA ASP A 127 9.17 39.76 -41.03
C ASP A 127 9.70 41.02 -41.73
N ALA A 128 10.15 40.90 -42.98
CA ALA A 128 10.54 42.05 -43.81
C ALA A 128 9.36 43.00 -44.09
N VAL A 129 8.14 42.46 -44.24
CA VAL A 129 6.91 43.25 -44.45
C VAL A 129 6.31 43.76 -43.14
N HIS A 130 6.55 43.07 -42.03
CA HIS A 130 6.02 43.40 -40.70
C HIS A 130 7.17 43.64 -39.68
N PRO A 131 7.97 44.72 -39.87
CA PRO A 131 9.05 45.05 -38.95
C PRO A 131 8.46 45.48 -37.60
N GLY A 132 8.49 44.58 -36.62
CA GLY A 132 7.91 44.81 -35.28
C GLY A 132 7.19 43.60 -34.68
N ALA A 133 7.06 42.49 -35.41
CA ALA A 133 6.68 41.22 -34.80
C ALA A 133 7.82 40.76 -33.88
N PRO A 134 7.58 40.53 -32.57
CA PRO A 134 8.64 40.14 -31.65
C PRO A 134 9.16 38.76 -32.06
N ASP A 135 10.36 38.75 -32.61
CA ASP A 135 11.17 37.54 -32.77
C ASP A 135 11.47 37.01 -31.36
N GLY A 136 11.21 35.74 -31.15
CA GLY A 136 11.30 35.11 -29.83
C GLY A 136 12.69 35.26 -29.21
N ALA A 137 12.76 36.00 -28.10
CA ALA A 137 13.74 35.83 -27.04
C ALA A 137 13.16 34.90 -25.97
#